data_AF-A0A966FR31-F1
#
_entry.id   AF-A0A966FR31-F1
#
_cell.length_a   1.000
_cell.length_b   1.000
_cell.length_c   1.000
_cell.angle_alpha   90.00
_cell.angle_beta   90.00
_cell.angle_gamma   90.00
#
_symmetry.space_group_name_H-M   'P 1'
#
loop_
_entity.id
_entity.type
_entity.pdbx_description
1 polymer ?
#
loop_
_entity_poly.entity_id
_entity_poly.type
_entity_poly.pdbx_seq_one_letter_code
_entity_poly.pdbx_strand_id
1 'polypeptide(L)'
;MPIEEKFNLTRRILEIILKYRFPVKIATKSKLVLRDLDLLWQVDKSAILPEDLKSRLNRGVIISFSISTLDIKLAKILESRAPSPLERLETLKKCKEKGFLVGVNYIPVLPFLSDSEDQIDEMIKTAKEYGADFVFVGGLTLFGKEPYDSKILYYQFLENYYPDLLSKYKSLYRIFFAPTKEYQMILNKRAERNCEKYGIKIGFCSKIN
;
A
#
# COMPACT_ATOMS: atom_id res chain seq x y z
N MET A 1 4.32 9.04 13.80
CA MET A 1 4.99 10.02 12.91
C MET A 1 5.06 11.33 13.68
N PRO A 2 6.16 11.62 14.39
CA PRO A 2 6.18 12.67 15.40
C PRO A 2 5.86 14.08 14.88
N ILE A 3 6.32 14.40 13.66
CA ILE A 3 6.07 15.71 13.03
C ILE A 3 4.57 15.89 12.73
N GLU A 4 3.94 14.89 12.11
CA GLU A 4 2.50 14.96 11.80
C GLU A 4 1.62 14.96 13.07
N GLU A 5 2.03 14.25 14.12
CA GLU A 5 1.36 14.29 15.44
C GLU A 5 1.38 15.69 16.05
N LYS A 6 2.52 16.39 15.95
CA LYS A 6 2.70 17.73 16.52
C LYS A 6 2.01 18.83 15.71
N PHE A 7 2.15 18.80 14.39
CA PHE A 7 1.76 19.92 13.54
C PHE A 7 0.40 19.77 12.86
N ASN A 8 -0.19 18.56 12.86
CA ASN A 8 -1.49 18.27 12.25
C ASN A 8 -1.59 18.76 10.79
N LEU A 9 -0.50 18.67 10.03
CA LEU A 9 -0.44 19.23 8.68
C LEU A 9 -1.44 18.53 7.75
N THR A 10 -1.56 17.22 7.86
CA THR A 10 -2.53 16.45 7.07
C THR A 10 -3.96 16.87 7.39
N ARG A 11 -4.28 17.09 8.67
CA ARG A 11 -5.62 17.56 9.08
C ARG A 11 -5.93 18.94 8.48
N ARG A 12 -4.98 19.88 8.53
CA ARG A 12 -5.13 21.22 7.92
C ARG A 12 -5.35 21.14 6.40
N ILE A 13 -4.68 20.20 5.73
CA ILE A 13 -4.92 19.93 4.29
C ILE A 13 -6.33 19.38 4.07
N LEU A 14 -6.79 18.45 4.93
CA LEU A 14 -8.14 17.90 4.85
C LEU A 14 -9.22 18.97 5.06
N GLU A 15 -8.99 19.99 5.89
CA GLU A 15 -9.91 21.12 6.07
C GLU A 15 -10.05 21.94 4.78
N ILE A 16 -8.95 22.14 4.05
CA ILE A 16 -8.94 22.78 2.73
C ILE A 16 -9.67 21.90 1.70
N ILE A 17 -9.37 20.60 1.67
CA ILE A 17 -10.04 19.63 0.80
C ILE A 17 -11.55 19.65 1.03
N LEU A 18 -11.99 19.67 2.28
CA LEU A 18 -13.40 19.77 2.66
C LEU A 18 -14.01 21.08 2.15
N LYS A 19 -13.35 22.22 2.39
CA LYS A 19 -13.81 23.55 1.94
C LYS A 19 -14.08 23.60 0.44
N TYR A 20 -13.20 23.00 -0.35
CA TYR A 20 -13.30 22.98 -1.82
C TYR A 20 -13.96 21.70 -2.38
N ARG A 21 -14.44 20.80 -1.51
CA ARG A 21 -15.14 19.55 -1.85
C ARG A 21 -14.39 18.65 -2.83
N PHE A 22 -13.07 18.59 -2.72
CA PHE A 22 -12.29 17.62 -3.48
C PHE A 22 -12.40 16.21 -2.87
N PRO A 23 -12.47 15.14 -3.68
CA PRO A 23 -12.26 13.79 -3.17
C PRO A 23 -10.80 13.59 -2.78
N VAL A 24 -10.55 12.63 -1.88
CA VAL A 24 -9.20 12.34 -1.39
C VAL A 24 -8.95 10.84 -1.26
N LYS A 25 -7.76 10.41 -1.68
CA LYS A 25 -7.22 9.09 -1.38
C LYS A 25 -6.06 9.24 -0.41
N ILE A 26 -6.15 8.57 0.73
CA ILE A 26 -5.06 8.46 1.70
C ILE A 26 -4.35 7.13 1.48
N ALA A 27 -3.02 7.16 1.36
CA ALA A 27 -2.16 5.99 1.42
C ALA A 27 -1.17 6.15 2.58
N THR A 28 -1.13 5.24 3.54
CA THR A 28 -0.34 5.42 4.76
C THR A 28 0.23 4.11 5.32
N LYS A 29 1.26 4.22 6.15
CA LYS A 29 1.74 3.14 7.04
C LYS A 29 1.38 3.41 8.52
N SER A 30 0.74 4.53 8.79
CA SER A 30 0.55 5.07 10.14
C SER A 30 -0.86 4.83 10.66
N LYS A 31 -0.99 4.69 11.98
CA LYS A 31 -2.29 4.65 12.70
C LYS A 31 -2.96 6.02 12.84
N LEU A 32 -2.27 7.11 12.54
CA LEU A 32 -2.75 8.47 12.80
C LEU A 32 -3.99 8.88 12.01
N VAL A 33 -4.29 8.18 10.91
CA VAL A 33 -5.52 8.44 10.13
C VAL A 33 -6.79 8.31 11.00
N LEU A 34 -6.74 7.52 12.08
CA LEU A 34 -7.86 7.38 13.02
C LEU A 34 -8.25 8.69 13.72
N ARG A 35 -7.29 9.62 13.88
CA ARG A 35 -7.53 10.94 14.48
C ARG A 35 -8.46 11.79 13.63
N ASP A 36 -8.39 11.64 12.31
CA ASP A 36 -9.01 12.54 11.34
C ASP A 36 -10.26 11.94 10.67
N LEU A 37 -10.79 10.84 11.22
CA LEU A 37 -11.98 10.17 10.66
C LEU A 37 -13.24 11.05 10.70
N ASP A 38 -13.33 11.97 11.67
CA ASP A 38 -14.42 12.95 11.76
C ASP A 38 -14.47 13.86 10.53
N LEU A 39 -13.30 14.37 10.12
CA LEU A 39 -13.15 15.26 8.98
C LEU A 39 -13.25 14.50 7.66
N LEU A 40 -12.66 13.30 7.59
CA LEU A 40 -12.76 12.43 6.43
C LEU A 40 -14.20 12.01 6.15
N TRP A 41 -15.04 11.82 7.17
CA TRP A 41 -16.44 11.54 6.96
C TRP A 41 -17.17 12.72 6.31
N GLN A 42 -16.87 13.95 6.74
CA GLN A 42 -17.43 15.15 6.11
C GLN A 42 -16.98 15.28 4.65
N VAL A 43 -15.71 14.97 4.35
CA VAL A 43 -15.20 14.96 2.97
C VAL A 43 -15.92 13.88 2.15
N ASP A 44 -16.07 12.66 2.68
CA ASP A 44 -16.69 11.54 1.97
C ASP A 44 -18.14 11.85 1.55
N LYS A 45 -18.87 12.60 2.39
CA LYS A 45 -20.26 13.01 2.14
C LYS A 45 -20.41 14.22 1.21
N SER A 46 -19.44 15.13 1.19
CA SER A 46 -19.57 16.41 0.51
C SER A 46 -18.74 16.53 -0.77
N ALA A 47 -17.77 15.64 -0.98
CA ALA A 47 -16.90 15.67 -2.13
C ALA A 47 -17.67 15.56 -3.46
N ILE A 48 -17.25 16.34 -4.45
CA ILE A 48 -17.76 16.29 -5.81
C ILE A 48 -16.84 15.37 -6.60
N LEU A 49 -17.35 14.18 -6.95
CA LEU A 49 -16.60 13.25 -7.78
C LEU A 49 -16.52 13.73 -9.24
N PRO A 50 -15.35 13.61 -9.89
CA PRO A 50 -15.22 13.73 -11.34
C PRO A 50 -16.21 12.81 -12.07
N GLU A 51 -16.72 13.26 -13.22
CA GLU A 51 -17.79 12.56 -13.96
C GLU A 51 -17.37 11.14 -14.38
N ASP A 52 -16.11 10.98 -14.78
CA ASP A 52 -15.51 9.70 -15.14
C ASP A 52 -15.40 8.71 -13.97
N LEU A 53 -15.44 9.20 -12.73
CA LEU A 53 -15.39 8.39 -11.51
C LEU A 53 -16.76 8.07 -10.92
N LYS A 54 -17.80 8.88 -11.15
CA LYS A 54 -19.15 8.68 -10.57
C LYS A 54 -19.77 7.32 -10.89
N SER A 55 -19.46 6.77 -12.06
CA SER A 55 -19.96 5.45 -12.48
C SER A 55 -19.24 4.27 -11.78
N ARG A 56 -18.08 4.51 -11.17
CA ARG A 56 -17.20 3.50 -10.58
C ARG A 56 -17.04 3.64 -9.08
N LEU A 57 -17.27 4.84 -8.54
CA LEU A 57 -17.10 5.19 -7.14
C LEU A 57 -18.30 5.99 -6.64
N ASN A 58 -18.73 5.66 -5.42
CA ASN A 58 -19.76 6.38 -4.67
C ASN A 58 -19.22 6.93 -3.34
N ARG A 59 -17.89 7.15 -3.29
CA ARG A 59 -17.16 7.60 -2.10
C ARG A 59 -16.22 8.73 -2.45
N GLY A 60 -16.25 9.79 -1.65
CA GLY A 60 -15.30 10.89 -1.71
C GLY A 60 -13.96 10.57 -1.05
N VAL A 61 -13.93 9.55 -0.17
CA VAL A 61 -12.72 9.15 0.57
C VAL A 61 -12.38 7.68 0.34
N ILE A 62 -11.09 7.44 0.07
CA ILE A 62 -10.49 6.11 0.00
C ILE A 62 -9.30 6.07 0.94
N ILE A 63 -9.19 5.05 1.79
CA ILE A 63 -8.07 4.90 2.73
C ILE A 63 -7.36 3.58 2.44
N SER A 64 -6.07 3.61 2.14
CA SER A 64 -5.29 2.39 1.98
C SER A 64 -4.02 2.35 2.82
N PHE A 65 -3.68 1.14 3.25
CA PHE A 65 -2.54 0.90 4.13
C PHE A 65 -1.44 0.16 3.38
N SER A 66 -0.22 0.72 3.39
CA SER A 66 0.93 0.08 2.78
C SER A 66 1.49 -1.01 3.69
N ILE A 67 1.60 -2.22 3.15
CA ILE A 67 2.16 -3.38 3.84
C ILE A 67 3.11 -4.06 2.85
N SER A 68 4.42 -4.07 3.14
CA SER A 68 5.43 -4.66 2.23
C SER A 68 5.73 -6.13 2.52
N THR A 69 5.30 -6.64 3.67
CA THR A 69 5.38 -8.06 4.05
C THR A 69 4.52 -8.27 5.31
N LEU A 70 4.04 -9.50 5.52
CA LEU A 70 3.46 -9.94 6.79
C LEU A 70 4.53 -10.49 7.76
N ASP A 71 5.73 -10.78 7.28
CA ASP A 71 6.85 -11.20 8.14
C ASP A 71 7.31 -10.04 9.03
N ILE A 72 7.04 -10.17 10.33
CA ILE A 72 7.37 -9.19 11.35
C ILE A 72 8.88 -8.93 11.43
N LYS A 73 9.72 -9.95 11.23
CA LYS A 73 11.18 -9.80 11.29
C LYS A 73 11.67 -8.95 10.12
N LEU A 74 11.23 -9.28 8.90
CA LEU A 74 11.56 -8.51 7.71
C LEU A 74 11.00 -7.08 7.78
N ALA A 75 9.76 -6.91 8.23
CA ALA A 75 9.14 -5.60 8.42
C ALA A 75 9.92 -4.74 9.42
N LYS A 76 10.41 -5.32 10.53
CA LYS A 76 11.21 -4.59 11.52
C LYS A 76 12.55 -4.13 10.97
N ILE A 77 13.16 -4.88 10.06
CA ILE A 77 14.42 -4.48 9.40
C ILE A 77 14.16 -3.34 8.41
N LEU A 78 13.17 -3.50 7.53
CA LEU A 78 12.87 -2.54 6.47
C LEU A 78 12.23 -1.23 6.96
N GLU A 79 11.34 -1.34 7.95
CA GLU A 79 10.43 -0.27 8.34
C GLU A 79 10.37 -0.09 9.85
N SER A 80 11.52 -0.17 10.52
CA SER A 80 11.68 -0.12 11.99
C SER A 80 10.94 1.02 12.71
N ARG A 81 10.71 2.14 12.02
CA ARG A 81 10.04 3.34 12.57
C ARG A 81 8.53 3.40 12.29
N ALA A 82 8.01 2.48 11.50
CA ALA A 82 6.58 2.41 11.18
C ALA A 82 5.88 1.40 12.12
N PRO A 83 4.57 1.56 12.39
CA PRO A 83 3.77 0.53 13.04
C PRO A 83 3.93 -0.82 12.35
N SER A 84 3.79 -1.90 13.10
CA SER A 84 3.87 -3.27 12.55
C SER A 84 2.80 -3.52 11.47
N PRO A 85 2.99 -4.50 10.57
CA PRO A 85 1.96 -4.90 9.60
C PRO A 85 0.60 -5.16 10.25
N LEU A 86 0.59 -5.84 11.41
CA LEU A 86 -0.63 -6.14 12.16
C LEU A 86 -1.32 -4.87 12.68
N GLU A 87 -0.59 -3.91 13.26
CA GLU A 87 -1.18 -2.65 13.69
C GLU A 87 -1.80 -1.86 12.53
N ARG A 88 -1.22 -1.96 11.32
CA ARG A 88 -1.77 -1.34 10.11
C ARG A 88 -3.07 -2.02 9.66
N LEU A 89 -3.11 -3.35 9.68
CA LEU A 89 -4.32 -4.13 9.39
C LEU A 89 -5.44 -3.86 10.41
N GLU A 90 -5.12 -3.77 11.69
CA GLU A 90 -6.07 -3.39 12.73
C GLU A 90 -6.59 -1.95 12.55
N THR A 91 -5.71 -1.04 12.11
CA THR A 91 -6.11 0.33 11.76
C THR A 91 -7.06 0.34 10.56
N LEU A 92 -6.76 -0.46 9.52
CA LEU A 92 -7.62 -0.65 8.36
C LEU A 92 -9.01 -1.13 8.78
N LYS A 93 -9.07 -2.17 9.63
CA LYS A 93 -10.32 -2.72 10.15
C LYS A 93 -11.15 -1.67 10.88
N LYS A 94 -10.54 -0.84 11.73
CA LYS A 94 -11.23 0.27 12.39
C LYS A 94 -11.79 1.30 11.40
N CYS A 95 -11.05 1.63 10.34
CA CYS A 95 -11.56 2.47 9.26
C CYS A 95 -12.75 1.81 8.53
N LYS A 96 -12.67 0.50 8.28
CA LYS A 96 -13.77 -0.26 7.67
C LYS A 96 -15.04 -0.24 8.52
N GLU A 97 -14.90 -0.45 9.83
CA GLU A 97 -16.01 -0.42 10.80
C GLU A 97 -16.70 0.94 10.87
N LYS A 98 -15.98 2.03 10.58
CA LYS A 98 -16.55 3.38 10.43
C LYS A 98 -17.19 3.64 9.07
N GLY A 99 -17.21 2.64 8.20
CA GLY A 99 -17.86 2.71 6.89
C GLY A 99 -17.04 3.43 5.85
N PHE A 100 -15.70 3.42 5.90
CA PHE A 100 -14.87 3.90 4.79
C PHE A 100 -14.63 2.80 3.74
N LEU A 101 -14.37 3.20 2.49
CA LEU A 101 -13.81 2.30 1.47
C LEU A 101 -12.32 2.14 1.75
N VAL A 102 -11.90 0.92 2.09
CA VAL A 102 -10.52 0.68 2.54
C VAL A 102 -9.81 -0.38 1.72
N GLY A 103 -8.48 -0.33 1.69
CA GLY A 103 -7.70 -1.33 0.99
C GLY A 103 -6.26 -1.47 1.46
N VAL A 104 -5.58 -2.48 0.94
CA VAL A 104 -4.16 -2.71 1.17
C VAL A 104 -3.37 -2.30 -0.06
N ASN A 105 -2.28 -1.56 0.13
CA ASN A 105 -1.26 -1.42 -0.90
C ASN A 105 -0.15 -2.44 -0.55
N TYR A 106 -0.18 -3.60 -1.19
CA TYR A 106 0.95 -4.53 -1.18
C TYR A 106 2.04 -4.02 -2.14
N ILE A 107 2.59 -2.86 -1.76
CA ILE A 107 3.53 -2.09 -2.56
C ILE A 107 4.58 -1.48 -1.60
N PRO A 108 5.86 -1.81 -1.78
CA PRO A 108 6.38 -2.77 -2.75
C PRO A 108 6.19 -4.24 -2.34
N VAL A 109 5.97 -5.12 -3.32
CA VAL A 109 6.33 -6.54 -3.25
C VAL A 109 7.84 -6.67 -3.50
N LEU A 110 8.52 -7.36 -2.61
CA LEU A 110 9.97 -7.49 -2.56
C LEU A 110 10.41 -8.81 -3.23
N PRO A 111 11.11 -8.76 -4.39
CA PRO A 111 11.55 -9.97 -5.06
C PRO A 111 12.30 -10.94 -4.14
N PHE A 112 11.96 -12.23 -4.22
CA PHE A 112 12.52 -13.32 -3.40
C PHE A 112 12.32 -13.22 -1.88
N LEU A 113 11.64 -12.17 -1.38
CA LEU A 113 11.46 -11.91 0.05
C LEU A 113 9.98 -11.86 0.45
N SER A 114 9.11 -11.43 -0.47
CA SER A 114 7.67 -11.30 -0.24
C SER A 114 6.84 -11.64 -1.50
N ASP A 115 7.41 -12.32 -2.48
CA ASP A 115 6.83 -12.51 -3.82
C ASP A 115 6.50 -13.99 -4.15
N SER A 116 6.65 -14.91 -3.19
CA SER A 116 6.26 -16.30 -3.38
C SER A 116 4.74 -16.42 -3.55
N GLU A 117 4.30 -17.54 -4.13
CA GLU A 117 2.86 -17.82 -4.29
C GLU A 117 2.13 -17.80 -2.94
N ASP A 118 2.70 -18.47 -1.94
CA ASP A 118 2.12 -18.55 -0.59
C ASP A 118 2.08 -17.18 0.09
N GLN A 119 3.13 -16.36 -0.07
CA GLN A 119 3.16 -15.02 0.53
C GLN A 119 2.15 -14.06 -0.10
N ILE A 120 1.94 -14.17 -1.41
CA ILE A 120 0.92 -13.36 -2.11
C ILE A 120 -0.49 -13.83 -1.74
N ASP A 121 -0.72 -15.14 -1.69
CA ASP A 121 -1.98 -15.74 -1.22
C ASP A 121 -2.30 -15.28 0.21
N GLU A 122 -1.34 -15.43 1.13
CA GLU A 122 -1.48 -15.05 2.54
C GLU A 122 -1.79 -13.55 2.69
N MET A 123 -1.04 -12.67 2.00
CA MET A 123 -1.29 -11.23 2.04
C MET A 123 -2.72 -10.88 1.61
N ILE A 124 -3.17 -11.42 0.47
CA ILE A 124 -4.48 -11.09 -0.10
C ILE A 124 -5.60 -11.68 0.77
N LYS A 125 -5.44 -12.91 1.25
CA LYS A 125 -6.35 -13.56 2.21
C LYS A 125 -6.48 -12.73 3.48
N THR A 126 -5.36 -12.38 4.12
CA THR A 126 -5.36 -11.58 5.34
C THR A 126 -5.95 -10.19 5.11
N ALA A 127 -5.63 -9.52 3.99
CA ALA A 127 -6.26 -8.24 3.66
C ALA A 127 -7.79 -8.36 3.63
N LYS A 128 -8.33 -9.42 3.00
CA LYS A 128 -9.76 -9.71 2.97
C LYS A 128 -10.34 -9.97 4.37
N GLU A 129 -9.66 -10.77 5.19
CA GLU A 129 -10.09 -11.08 6.58
C GLU A 129 -10.20 -9.84 7.46
N TYR A 130 -9.33 -8.84 7.25
CA TYR A 130 -9.39 -7.55 7.96
C TYR A 130 -10.37 -6.55 7.33
N GLY A 131 -11.10 -6.94 6.29
CA GLY A 131 -12.17 -6.16 5.69
C GLY A 131 -11.73 -5.22 4.56
N ALA A 132 -10.56 -5.44 3.95
CA ALA A 132 -10.16 -4.70 2.76
C ALA A 132 -11.16 -4.91 1.61
N ASP A 133 -11.55 -3.82 0.96
CA ASP A 133 -12.42 -3.83 -0.22
C ASP A 133 -11.62 -4.04 -1.51
N PHE A 134 -10.34 -3.67 -1.49
CA PHE A 134 -9.42 -3.81 -2.60
C PHE A 134 -7.98 -4.00 -2.15
N VAL A 135 -7.15 -4.55 -3.03
CA VAL A 135 -5.70 -4.62 -2.89
C VAL A 135 -5.04 -4.04 -4.13
N PHE A 136 -3.99 -3.25 -3.94
CA PHE A 136 -3.03 -2.95 -5.01
C PHE A 136 -1.78 -3.81 -4.79
N VAL A 137 -1.30 -4.47 -5.83
CA VAL A 137 -0.05 -5.24 -5.81
C VAL A 137 0.91 -4.61 -6.81
N GLY A 138 2.17 -4.42 -6.41
CA GLY A 138 3.16 -3.78 -7.28
C GLY A 138 4.58 -4.05 -6.81
N GLY A 139 5.45 -4.40 -7.74
CA GLY A 139 6.85 -4.73 -7.46
C GLY A 139 7.68 -3.54 -6.97
N LEU A 140 8.73 -3.83 -6.22
CA LEU A 140 9.71 -2.86 -5.77
C LEU A 140 10.33 -2.09 -6.94
N THR A 141 10.40 -0.77 -6.83
CA THR A 141 11.16 0.09 -7.73
C THR A 141 12.41 0.62 -7.01
N LEU A 142 13.54 0.61 -7.73
CA LEU A 142 14.86 0.99 -7.24
C LEU A 142 15.40 2.12 -8.11
N PHE A 143 15.26 3.35 -7.63
CA PHE A 143 15.65 4.55 -8.37
C PHE A 143 17.11 4.92 -8.10
N GLY A 144 17.75 5.53 -9.09
CA GLY A 144 19.00 6.24 -8.92
C GLY A 144 20.26 5.38 -8.80
N LYS A 145 21.40 6.05 -8.64
CA LYS A 145 22.75 5.47 -8.55
C LYS A 145 23.66 6.22 -7.57
N GLU A 146 23.19 7.32 -6.99
CA GLU A 146 23.91 8.10 -5.99
C GLU A 146 23.85 7.41 -4.60
N PRO A 147 24.77 7.73 -3.67
CA PRO A 147 24.89 7.02 -2.39
C PRO A 147 23.61 6.94 -1.55
N TYR A 148 22.73 7.94 -1.67
CA TYR A 148 21.47 8.04 -0.92
C TYR A 148 20.23 7.65 -1.74
N ASP A 149 20.42 7.20 -2.97
CA ASP A 149 19.33 6.74 -3.81
C ASP A 149 18.83 5.36 -3.37
N SER A 150 17.54 5.09 -3.60
CA SER A 150 16.89 3.88 -3.09
C SER A 150 17.52 2.60 -3.64
N LYS A 151 18.05 2.60 -4.86
CA LYS A 151 18.75 1.44 -5.43
C LYS A 151 20.01 1.08 -4.66
N ILE A 152 20.83 2.08 -4.32
CA ILE A 152 22.10 1.87 -3.61
C ILE A 152 21.82 1.44 -2.16
N LEU A 153 20.94 2.15 -1.47
CA LEU A 153 20.56 1.82 -0.10
C LEU A 153 19.92 0.42 0.00
N TYR A 154 19.10 0.03 -0.96
CA TYR A 154 18.49 -1.30 -0.97
C TYR A 154 19.50 -2.41 -1.28
N TYR A 155 20.48 -2.17 -2.16
CA TYR A 155 21.57 -3.13 -2.38
C TYR A 155 22.46 -3.30 -1.16
N GLN A 156 22.76 -2.23 -0.44
CA GLN A 156 23.46 -2.31 0.86
C GLN A 156 22.64 -3.09 1.89
N PHE A 157 21.31 -2.89 1.92
CA PHE A 157 20.42 -3.72 2.75
C PHE A 157 20.53 -5.20 2.37
N LEU A 158 20.50 -5.54 1.08
CA LEU A 158 20.67 -6.93 0.65
C LEU A 158 22.06 -7.47 1.03
N GLU A 159 23.13 -6.72 0.83
CA GLU A 159 24.49 -7.12 1.21
C GLU A 159 24.60 -7.46 2.70
N ASN A 160 23.93 -6.69 3.56
CA ASN A 160 24.00 -6.85 5.02
C ASN A 160 23.10 -7.97 5.56
N TYR A 161 21.92 -8.18 4.98
CA TYR A 161 20.90 -9.08 5.55
C TYR A 161 20.60 -10.31 4.69
N TYR A 162 20.79 -10.22 3.37
CA TYR A 162 20.43 -11.25 2.38
C TYR A 162 21.46 -11.31 1.23
N PRO A 163 22.76 -11.52 1.53
CA PRO A 163 23.83 -11.38 0.54
C PRO A 163 23.63 -12.28 -0.69
N ASP A 164 23.07 -13.47 -0.50
CA ASP A 164 22.77 -14.43 -1.58
C ASP A 164 21.74 -13.91 -2.61
N LEU A 165 20.95 -12.90 -2.26
CA LEU A 165 19.95 -12.31 -3.15
C LEU A 165 20.49 -11.16 -3.99
N LEU A 166 21.64 -10.56 -3.63
CA LEU A 166 22.15 -9.37 -4.31
C LEU A 166 22.37 -9.59 -5.81
N SER A 167 22.97 -10.72 -6.18
CA SER A 167 23.22 -11.08 -7.59
C SER A 167 21.92 -11.25 -8.37
N LYS A 168 20.90 -11.87 -7.76
CA LYS A 168 19.56 -12.03 -8.34
C LYS A 168 18.89 -10.68 -8.57
N TYR A 169 18.97 -9.77 -7.60
CA TYR A 169 18.46 -8.41 -7.73
C TYR A 169 19.20 -7.61 -8.82
N LYS A 170 20.53 -7.69 -8.88
CA LYS A 170 21.31 -7.03 -9.96
C LYS A 170 20.88 -7.55 -11.34
N SER A 171 20.63 -8.86 -11.49
CA SER A 171 20.13 -9.46 -12.72
C SER A 171 18.70 -9.04 -13.07
N LEU A 172 17.82 -8.96 -12.05
CA LEU A 172 16.40 -8.61 -12.20
C LEU A 172 16.18 -7.15 -12.61
N TYR A 173 16.96 -6.22 -12.05
CA TYR A 173 16.82 -4.78 -12.33
C TYR A 173 17.77 -4.30 -13.42
N ARG A 174 18.96 -4.90 -13.56
CA ARG A 174 20.02 -4.45 -14.48
C ARG A 174 20.24 -2.93 -14.32
N ILE A 175 20.14 -2.20 -15.42
CA ILE A 175 20.24 -0.74 -15.46
C ILE A 175 18.90 -0.02 -15.22
N PHE A 176 17.79 -0.75 -15.13
CA PHE A 176 16.45 -0.20 -14.98
C PHE A 176 16.10 0.04 -13.51
N PHE A 177 15.06 0.86 -13.30
CA PHE A 177 14.50 1.14 -11.98
C PHE A 177 13.39 0.16 -11.57
N ALA A 178 12.76 -0.51 -12.53
CA ALA A 178 11.74 -1.52 -12.29
C ALA A 178 12.30 -2.92 -12.58
N PRO A 179 11.74 -3.98 -11.97
CA PRO A 179 12.10 -5.35 -12.30
C PRO A 179 11.70 -5.67 -13.75
N THR A 180 12.20 -6.77 -14.32
CA THR A 180 11.87 -7.17 -15.69
C THR A 180 10.35 -7.22 -15.95
N LYS A 181 9.94 -6.96 -17.20
CA LYS A 181 8.52 -7.07 -17.60
C LYS A 181 7.94 -8.46 -17.31
N GLU A 182 8.75 -9.50 -17.48
CA GLU A 182 8.38 -10.88 -17.18
C GLU A 182 8.03 -11.06 -15.69
N TYR A 183 8.88 -10.57 -14.79
CA TYR A 183 8.59 -10.59 -13.35
C TYR A 183 7.29 -9.85 -13.02
N GLN A 184 7.10 -8.65 -13.59
CA GLN A 184 5.88 -7.87 -13.37
C GLN A 184 4.63 -8.61 -13.86
N MET A 185 4.69 -9.26 -15.02
CA MET A 185 3.58 -10.04 -15.56
C MET A 185 3.25 -11.25 -14.67
N ILE A 186 4.26 -11.97 -14.19
CA ILE A 186 4.07 -13.10 -13.27
C ILE A 186 3.43 -12.61 -11.97
N LEU A 187 3.95 -11.53 -11.38
CA LEU A 187 3.42 -10.94 -10.16
C LEU A 187 1.95 -10.53 -10.32
N ASN A 188 1.61 -9.86 -11.43
CA ASN A 188 0.23 -9.44 -11.71
C ASN A 188 -0.71 -10.64 -11.84
N LYS A 189 -0.32 -11.67 -12.60
CA LYS A 189 -1.13 -12.90 -12.74
C LYS A 189 -1.39 -13.59 -11.39
N ARG A 190 -0.37 -13.65 -10.52
CA ARG A 190 -0.51 -14.19 -9.16
C ARG A 190 -1.49 -13.36 -8.33
N ALA A 191 -1.35 -12.04 -8.38
CA ALA A 191 -2.24 -11.13 -7.67
C ALA A 191 -3.68 -11.25 -8.15
N GLU A 192 -3.92 -11.25 -9.46
CA GLU A 192 -5.24 -11.38 -10.08
C GLU A 192 -5.91 -12.70 -9.65
N ARG A 193 -5.23 -13.83 -9.80
CA ARG A 193 -5.74 -15.15 -9.42
C ARG A 193 -6.15 -15.21 -7.93
N ASN A 194 -5.32 -14.67 -7.04
CA ASN A 194 -5.61 -14.69 -5.61
C ASN A 194 -6.72 -13.69 -5.24
N CYS A 195 -6.77 -12.53 -5.90
CA CYS A 195 -7.89 -11.60 -5.76
C CYS A 195 -9.23 -12.22 -6.17
N GLU A 196 -9.26 -12.96 -7.29
CA GLU A 196 -10.43 -13.72 -7.74
C GLU A 196 -10.80 -14.81 -6.73
N LYS A 197 -9.83 -15.61 -6.27
CA LYS A 197 -10.02 -16.67 -5.27
C LYS A 197 -10.71 -16.18 -3.98
N TYR A 198 -10.37 -14.97 -3.51
CA TYR A 198 -10.91 -14.40 -2.27
C TYR A 198 -12.03 -13.37 -2.46
N GLY A 199 -12.46 -13.13 -3.71
CA GLY A 199 -13.49 -12.15 -4.03
C GLY A 199 -13.14 -10.73 -3.53
N ILE A 200 -11.91 -10.29 -3.80
CA ILE A 200 -11.40 -8.95 -3.48
C ILE A 200 -10.94 -8.25 -4.75
N LYS A 201 -11.18 -6.94 -4.86
CA LYS A 201 -10.87 -6.19 -6.07
C LYS A 201 -9.36 -5.92 -6.18
N ILE A 202 -8.81 -6.05 -7.38
CA ILE A 202 -7.48 -5.52 -7.69
C ILE A 202 -7.59 -4.02 -8.00
N GLY A 203 -7.47 -3.19 -6.95
CA GLY A 203 -7.68 -1.73 -7.00
C GLY A 203 -9.14 -1.28 -6.82
N PHE A 204 -9.32 -0.04 -6.36
CA PHE A 204 -10.64 0.46 -5.91
C PHE A 204 -11.64 0.78 -7.03
N CYS A 205 -11.17 1.07 -8.25
CA CYS A 205 -12.04 1.33 -9.40
C CYS A 205 -12.36 0.06 -10.22
N SER A 206 -11.76 -1.08 -9.89
CA SER A 206 -11.91 -2.32 -10.65
C SER A 206 -13.24 -3.00 -10.35
N LYS A 207 -13.80 -3.70 -11.34
CA LYS A 207 -14.93 -4.61 -11.12
C LYS A 207 -14.41 -5.88 -10.44
N ILE A 208 -15.26 -6.56 -9.68
CA ILE A 208 -14.98 -7.95 -9.29
C ILE A 208 -15.22 -8.77 -10.55
N ASN A 209 -14.21 -9.51 -11.00
CA ASN A 209 -14.36 -10.44 -12.12
C ASN A 209 -15.35 -11.55 -11.77
#